data_AF-A0A0Q5Z4L2-F1
#
_entry.id   AF-A0A0Q5Z4L2-F1
#
_cell.length_a   1.000
_cell.length_b   1.000
_cell.length_c   1.000
_cell.angle_alpha   90.00
_cell.angle_beta   90.00
_cell.angle_gamma   90.00
#
_symmetry.space_group_name_H-M   'P 1'
#
loop_
_entity.id
_entity.type
_entity.pdbx_description
1 polymer ?
#
loop_
_entity_poly.entity_id
_entity_poly.type
_entity_poly.pdbx_seq_one_letter_code
_entity_poly.pdbx_strand_id
1 'polypeptide(L)'
;MGLSVPIYGYHSAKGRRHQQEKGDGTYNEDNKRNIESFFELLQRPLVKDIGVTCRAIYPRNEGEDPRQIDWSARIVYETETEGRPELNALLDELNDWGTIVVPNRWHLTDDGLYAEKLIKRLSNGSIAPIALDLEALADARQPLERHFRGLTRLPDIEQRIRHFFKVLTSDPVRVRVEVANSIPRKSFEDPPQEQARSK
;
A
#
# COMPACT_ATOMS: atom_id res chain seq x y z
N MET A 1 11.04 5.57 -8.45
CA MET A 1 10.69 6.53 -7.39
C MET A 1 10.69 5.77 -6.08
N GLY A 2 11.25 6.32 -4.99
CA GLY A 2 11.13 5.70 -3.67
C GLY A 2 9.92 6.19 -2.90
N LEU A 3 9.83 5.80 -1.63
CA LEU A 3 8.71 6.06 -0.75
C LEU A 3 8.87 7.41 -0.06
N SER A 4 7.83 8.23 -0.11
CA SER A 4 7.79 9.46 0.68
C SER A 4 7.33 9.12 2.09
N VAL A 5 8.02 9.63 3.10
CA VAL A 5 7.58 9.60 4.50
C VAL A 5 6.76 10.86 4.81
N PRO A 6 5.76 10.80 5.70
CA PRO A 6 5.34 9.62 6.46
C PRO A 6 4.61 8.56 5.63
N ILE A 7 4.71 7.31 6.08
CA ILE A 7 4.07 6.13 5.50
C ILE A 7 2.89 5.74 6.38
N TYR A 8 1.74 5.49 5.74
CA TYR A 8 0.50 5.17 6.42
C TYR A 8 0.12 3.72 6.18
N GLY A 9 -0.22 2.99 7.24
CA GLY A 9 -0.84 1.69 7.11
C GLY A 9 -2.33 1.86 6.84
N TYR A 10 -2.88 1.15 5.88
CA TYR A 10 -4.33 1.11 5.64
C TYR A 10 -4.80 -0.33 5.57
N HIS A 11 -5.87 -0.62 6.30
CA HIS A 11 -6.56 -1.90 6.28
C HIS A 11 -8.04 -1.65 6.00
N SER A 12 -8.56 -2.19 4.90
CA SER A 12 -10.01 -2.19 4.69
C SER A 12 -10.65 -3.31 5.49
N ALA A 13 -11.76 -3.06 6.18
CA ALA A 13 -12.68 -4.13 6.57
C ALA A 13 -12.99 -5.00 5.33
N LYS A 14 -13.10 -6.32 5.53
CA LYS A 14 -13.61 -7.23 4.51
C LYS A 14 -14.94 -6.68 3.98
N GLY A 15 -15.01 -6.46 2.67
CA GLY A 15 -16.19 -5.89 2.00
C GLY A 15 -17.46 -6.72 2.23
N ARG A 16 -18.63 -6.11 1.99
CA ARG A 16 -19.98 -6.71 2.17
C ARG A 16 -20.19 -8.07 1.50
N ARG A 17 -19.36 -8.47 0.53
CA ARG A 17 -19.41 -9.78 -0.13
C ARG A 17 -19.00 -10.95 0.77
N HIS A 18 -18.37 -10.66 1.90
CA HIS A 18 -18.13 -11.62 2.98
C HIS A 18 -18.84 -11.11 4.23
N GLN A 19 -19.97 -11.73 4.60
CA GLN A 19 -20.54 -11.53 5.94
C GLN A 19 -19.47 -11.92 6.95
N GLN A 20 -19.16 -11.04 7.91
CA GLN A 20 -18.24 -11.36 9.00
C GLN A 20 -18.76 -12.59 9.73
N GLU A 21 -18.09 -13.73 9.57
CA GLU A 21 -18.39 -14.95 10.31
C GLU A 21 -17.60 -14.98 11.62
N LYS A 22 -18.11 -15.69 12.63
CA LYS A 22 -17.38 -15.95 13.88
C LYS A 22 -16.07 -16.69 13.55
N GLY A 23 -14.95 -15.97 13.52
CA GLY A 23 -13.64 -16.47 13.09
C GLY A 23 -12.83 -15.45 12.27
N ASP A 24 -13.49 -14.43 11.71
CA ASP A 24 -12.86 -13.36 10.92
C ASP A 24 -12.05 -12.34 11.74
N GLY A 25 -12.13 -12.38 13.08
CA GLY A 25 -11.25 -11.59 13.95
C GLY A 25 -9.78 -11.87 13.66
N THR A 26 -9.42 -13.14 13.45
CA THR A 26 -8.05 -13.57 13.14
C THR A 26 -7.56 -12.99 11.80
N TYR A 27 -8.43 -12.85 10.79
CA TYR A 27 -8.05 -12.32 9.47
C TYR A 27 -7.66 -10.83 9.52
N ASN A 28 -8.41 -10.02 10.27
CA ASN A 28 -8.07 -8.61 10.45
C ASN A 28 -6.85 -8.44 11.36
N GLU A 29 -6.76 -9.25 12.43
CA GLU A 29 -5.60 -9.24 13.34
C GLU A 29 -4.30 -9.69 12.64
N ASP A 30 -4.35 -10.69 11.75
CA ASP A 30 -3.19 -11.14 10.99
C ASP A 30 -2.70 -10.07 10.02
N ASN A 31 -3.63 -9.42 9.31
CA ASN A 31 -3.30 -8.33 8.41
C ASN A 31 -2.75 -7.11 9.16
N LYS A 32 -3.35 -6.76 10.30
CA LYS A 32 -2.85 -5.74 11.22
C LYS A 32 -1.42 -6.04 11.65
N ARG A 33 -1.19 -7.24 12.18
CA ARG A 33 0.12 -7.72 12.61
C ARG A 33 1.13 -7.68 11.46
N ASN A 34 0.70 -7.92 10.23
CA ASN A 34 1.56 -7.87 9.05
C ASN A 34 2.02 -6.43 8.75
N ILE A 35 1.11 -5.45 8.80
CA ILE A 35 1.44 -4.03 8.67
C ILE A 35 2.36 -3.58 9.82
N GLU A 36 2.03 -3.95 11.06
CA GLU A 36 2.84 -3.62 12.24
C GLU A 36 4.26 -4.20 12.14
N SER A 37 4.39 -5.47 11.74
CA SER A 37 5.69 -6.12 11.55
C SER A 37 6.53 -5.42 10.48
N PHE A 38 5.88 -4.96 9.40
CA PHE A 38 6.54 -4.19 8.35
C PHE A 38 7.07 -2.84 8.89
N PHE A 39 6.27 -2.11 9.67
CA PHE A 39 6.72 -0.87 10.30
C PHE A 39 7.83 -1.11 11.32
N GLU A 40 7.73 -2.14 12.15
CA GLU A 40 8.80 -2.52 13.08
C GLU A 40 10.13 -2.80 12.36
N LEU A 41 10.08 -3.45 11.20
CA LEU A 41 11.25 -3.67 10.36
C LEU A 41 11.82 -2.35 9.85
N LEU A 42 10.96 -1.46 9.33
CA LEU A 42 11.37 -0.15 8.82
C LEU A 42 11.99 0.75 9.90
N GLN A 43 11.58 0.62 11.16
CA GLN A 43 12.14 1.40 12.28
C GLN A 43 13.52 0.91 12.74
N ARG A 44 14.03 -0.22 12.23
CA ARG A 44 15.37 -0.71 12.61
C ARG A 44 16.43 0.30 12.15
N PRO A 45 17.36 0.76 13.02
CA PRO A 45 18.34 1.80 12.66
C PRO A 45 19.14 1.50 11.38
N LEU A 46 19.58 0.26 11.21
CA LEU A 46 20.30 -0.19 10.02
C LEU A 46 19.42 -0.14 8.76
N VAL A 47 18.14 -0.53 8.89
CA VAL A 47 17.17 -0.46 7.79
C VAL A 47 16.90 1.00 7.43
N LYS A 48 16.73 1.88 8.42
CA LYS A 48 16.55 3.31 8.19
C LYS A 48 17.72 3.91 7.41
N ASP A 49 18.94 3.68 7.88
CA ASP A 49 20.13 4.27 7.26
C ASP A 49 20.35 3.80 5.81
N ILE A 50 20.17 2.50 5.56
CA ILE A 50 20.30 1.96 4.21
C ILE A 50 19.19 2.51 3.31
N GLY A 51 17.94 2.58 3.79
CA GLY A 51 16.81 3.07 3.02
C GLY A 51 16.98 4.52 2.55
N VAL A 52 17.56 5.38 3.39
CA VAL A 52 17.88 6.76 3.00
C VAL A 52 19.10 6.81 2.08
N THR A 53 20.15 6.04 2.37
CA THR A 53 21.39 6.01 1.58
C THR A 53 21.17 5.52 0.16
N CYS A 54 20.33 4.49 -0.03
CA CYS A 54 19.98 3.99 -1.36
C CYS A 54 18.89 4.81 -2.06
N ARG A 55 18.45 5.92 -1.43
CA ARG A 55 17.37 6.78 -1.91
C ARG A 55 16.09 5.98 -2.19
N ALA A 56 15.77 5.04 -1.33
CA ALA A 56 14.49 4.36 -1.33
C ALA A 56 13.45 5.10 -0.49
N ILE A 57 13.88 5.97 0.43
CA ILE A 57 13.04 6.76 1.32
C ILE A 57 13.38 8.25 1.17
N TYR A 58 12.35 9.09 1.09
CA TYR A 58 12.45 10.53 0.87
C TYR A 58 11.54 11.29 1.84
N PRO A 59 11.92 12.50 2.28
CA PRO A 59 11.08 13.30 3.14
C PRO A 59 9.90 13.86 2.34
N ARG A 60 8.84 14.26 3.06
CA ARG A 60 7.81 15.11 2.48
C ARG A 60 8.42 16.50 2.27
N ASN A 61 8.78 17.22 3.32
CA ASN A 61 9.19 18.60 3.09
C ASN A 61 10.67 18.69 2.66
N GLU A 62 10.95 19.62 1.74
CA GLU A 62 12.32 19.92 1.36
C GLU A 62 13.11 20.39 2.60
N GLY A 63 14.29 19.82 2.80
CA GLY A 63 15.15 20.13 3.95
C GLY A 63 14.92 19.27 5.20
N GLU A 64 13.93 18.38 5.22
CA GLU A 64 13.80 17.38 6.30
C GLU A 64 14.77 16.21 6.09
N ASP A 65 15.38 15.70 7.16
CA ASP A 65 16.15 14.45 7.13
C ASP A 65 15.21 13.26 7.41
N PRO A 66 15.00 12.34 6.44
CA PRO A 66 14.17 11.17 6.65
C PRO A 66 14.61 10.31 7.83
N ARG A 67 15.89 10.35 8.23
CA ARG A 67 16.37 9.59 9.40
C ARG A 67 15.72 10.06 10.70
N GLN A 68 15.41 11.35 10.79
CA GLN A 68 14.82 12.01 11.96
C GLN A 68 13.29 11.90 11.99
N ILE A 69 12.67 11.53 10.87
CA ILE A 69 11.22 11.36 10.77
C ILE A 69 10.82 9.98 11.31
N ASP A 70 9.74 9.92 12.09
CA ASP A 70 9.04 8.66 12.31
C ASP A 70 8.34 8.26 11.00
N TRP A 71 8.80 7.17 10.38
CA TRP A 71 8.27 6.73 9.09
C TRP A 71 6.84 6.21 9.22
N SER A 72 6.42 5.77 10.39
CA SER A 72 5.07 5.28 10.64
C SER A 72 4.20 6.41 11.17
N ALA A 73 3.32 7.00 10.35
CA ALA A 73 2.40 8.02 10.83
C ALA A 73 1.25 7.42 11.64
N ARG A 74 0.47 6.53 11.03
CA ARG A 74 -0.63 5.82 11.68
C ARG A 74 -1.05 4.60 10.86
N ILE A 75 -1.68 3.64 11.52
CA ILE A 75 -2.41 2.55 10.87
C ILE A 75 -3.90 2.89 10.97
N VAL A 76 -4.54 3.02 9.81
CA VAL A 76 -5.95 3.35 9.65
C VAL A 76 -6.73 2.06 9.38
N TYR A 77 -7.82 1.89 10.12
CA TYR A 77 -8.71 0.73 10.00
C TYR A 77 -10.05 1.20 9.50
N GLU A 78 -10.43 0.72 8.32
CA GLU A 78 -11.77 0.94 7.81
C GLU A 78 -12.74 0.04 8.55
N THR A 79 -13.77 0.61 9.16
CA THR A 79 -14.87 -0.14 9.77
C THR A 79 -16.09 -0.20 8.85
N GLU A 80 -16.23 0.80 7.96
CA GLU A 80 -17.33 0.92 7.01
C GLU A 80 -16.93 0.44 5.61
N THR A 81 -17.74 -0.45 5.05
CA THR A 81 -17.46 -1.05 3.73
C THR A 81 -17.91 -0.17 2.57
N GLU A 82 -18.96 0.63 2.74
CA GLU A 82 -19.44 1.56 1.72
C GLU A 82 -18.76 2.92 1.86
N GLY A 83 -18.31 3.48 0.73
CA GLY A 83 -17.73 4.83 0.68
C GLY A 83 -16.30 4.95 1.22
N ARG A 84 -15.89 4.09 2.15
CA ARG A 84 -14.53 4.04 2.75
C ARG A 84 -14.08 5.40 3.30
N PRO A 85 -14.81 5.96 4.28
CA PRO A 85 -14.55 7.29 4.81
C PRO A 85 -13.14 7.45 5.36
N GLU A 86 -12.57 6.42 5.99
CA GLU A 86 -11.23 6.49 6.57
C GLU A 86 -10.15 6.53 5.48
N LEU A 87 -10.33 5.77 4.40
CA LEU A 87 -9.46 5.87 3.24
C LEU A 87 -9.51 7.25 2.59
N ASN A 88 -10.70 7.85 2.44
CA ASN A 88 -10.82 9.19 1.87
C ASN A 88 -10.15 10.24 2.75
N ALA A 89 -10.38 10.19 4.06
CA ALA A 89 -9.74 11.09 5.00
C ALA A 89 -8.21 10.95 4.96
N LEU A 90 -7.70 9.72 4.86
CA LEU A 90 -6.28 9.46 4.68
C LEU A 90 -5.72 10.06 3.38
N LEU A 91 -6.42 9.89 2.26
CA LEU A 91 -6.00 10.43 0.97
C LEU A 91 -6.04 11.96 0.93
N ASP A 92 -7.00 12.57 1.62
CA ASP A 92 -7.10 14.02 1.75
C ASP A 92 -5.95 14.57 2.62
N GLU A 93 -5.57 13.87 3.70
CA GLU A 93 -4.41 14.22 4.54
C GLU A 93 -3.08 14.15 3.77
N LEU A 94 -2.95 13.13 2.90
CA LEU A 94 -1.79 12.98 2.03
C LEU A 94 -1.67 14.12 1.00
N ASN A 95 -2.77 14.81 0.68
CA ASN A 95 -2.78 15.93 -0.27
C ASN A 95 -1.97 15.62 -1.54
N ASP A 96 -2.28 14.48 -2.17
CA ASP A 96 -1.65 13.92 -3.37
C ASP A 96 -0.19 13.48 -3.24
N TRP A 97 0.36 13.38 -2.02
CA TRP A 97 1.72 12.88 -1.82
C TRP A 97 1.94 12.07 -0.55
N GLY A 98 2.68 10.96 -0.67
CA GLY A 98 3.01 10.08 0.46
C GLY A 98 2.99 8.62 0.06
N THR A 99 2.93 7.74 1.06
CA THR A 99 2.95 6.29 0.85
C THR A 99 1.85 5.63 1.68
N ILE A 100 1.08 4.74 1.06
CA ILE A 100 0.09 3.90 1.75
C ILE A 100 0.54 2.44 1.65
N VAL A 101 0.59 1.75 2.78
CA VAL A 101 0.89 0.33 2.89
C VAL A 101 -0.40 -0.42 3.18
N VAL A 102 -0.71 -1.41 2.37
CA VAL A 102 -1.87 -2.29 2.53
C VAL A 102 -1.42 -3.75 2.66
N PRO A 103 -2.19 -4.62 3.34
CA PRO A 103 -1.85 -6.04 3.43
C PRO A 103 -1.80 -6.70 2.05
N ASN A 104 -2.76 -6.33 1.19
CA ASN A 104 -2.84 -6.75 -0.20
C ASN A 104 -3.54 -5.68 -1.06
N ARG A 105 -3.35 -5.75 -2.37
CA ARG A 105 -3.93 -4.78 -3.32
C ARG A 105 -5.46 -4.73 -3.35
N TRP A 106 -6.15 -5.82 -2.99
CA TRP A 106 -7.61 -5.88 -3.01
C TRP A 106 -8.24 -4.93 -1.99
N HIS A 107 -7.50 -4.62 -0.91
CA HIS A 107 -7.89 -3.55 0.01
C HIS A 107 -8.03 -2.18 -0.65
N LEU A 108 -7.52 -1.96 -1.87
CA LEU A 108 -7.74 -0.74 -2.65
C LEU A 108 -8.67 -0.96 -3.85
N THR A 109 -8.81 -2.19 -4.37
CA THR A 109 -9.44 -2.42 -5.69
C THR A 109 -10.75 -3.21 -5.69
N ASP A 110 -11.23 -3.73 -4.56
CA ASP A 110 -12.36 -4.69 -4.53
C ASP A 110 -13.76 -4.07 -4.81
N ASP A 111 -13.93 -2.74 -4.80
CA ASP A 111 -15.24 -2.05 -4.94
C ASP A 111 -15.43 -1.25 -6.24
N GLY A 112 -15.51 -1.95 -7.38
CA GLY A 112 -16.09 -1.44 -8.64
C GLY A 112 -15.84 0.04 -8.99
N LEU A 113 -16.90 0.86 -9.06
CA LEU A 113 -16.82 2.29 -9.43
C LEU A 113 -16.01 3.15 -8.45
N TYR A 114 -15.98 2.80 -7.16
CA TYR A 114 -15.16 3.50 -6.17
C TYR A 114 -13.68 3.19 -6.39
N ALA A 115 -13.36 1.92 -6.66
CA ALA A 115 -12.02 1.52 -7.06
C ALA A 115 -11.55 2.35 -8.27
N GLU A 116 -12.36 2.51 -9.32
CA GLU A 116 -11.95 3.33 -10.48
C GLU A 116 -11.56 4.78 -10.12
N LYS A 117 -12.31 5.45 -9.24
CA LYS A 117 -11.99 6.81 -8.78
C LYS A 117 -10.73 6.86 -7.93
N LEU A 118 -10.59 5.91 -7.00
CA LEU A 118 -9.40 5.76 -6.17
C LEU A 118 -8.16 5.48 -7.02
N ILE A 119 -8.28 4.62 -8.02
CA ILE A 119 -7.23 4.30 -8.98
C ILE A 119 -6.78 5.54 -9.73
N LYS A 120 -7.71 6.34 -10.28
CA LYS A 120 -7.38 7.61 -10.93
C LYS A 120 -6.60 8.54 -9.99
N ARG A 121 -7.02 8.62 -8.72
CA ARG A 121 -6.33 9.44 -7.71
C ARG A 121 -4.92 8.93 -7.40
N LEU A 122 -4.73 7.61 -7.27
CA LEU A 122 -3.43 6.99 -7.00
C LEU A 122 -2.50 6.95 -8.23
N SER A 123 -3.05 6.91 -9.44
CA SER A 123 -2.30 6.93 -10.70
C SER A 123 -1.86 8.34 -11.11
N ASN A 124 -2.69 9.35 -10.85
CA ASN A 124 -2.38 10.74 -11.16
C ASN A 124 -1.63 11.47 -10.04
N GLY A 125 -1.77 10.97 -8.80
CA GLY A 125 -1.10 11.53 -7.62
C GLY A 125 0.30 10.96 -7.40
N SER A 126 1.05 11.61 -6.52
CA SER A 126 2.37 11.16 -6.09
C SER A 126 2.30 10.15 -4.94
N ILE A 127 1.11 9.62 -4.61
CA ILE A 127 0.89 8.61 -3.57
C ILE A 127 1.35 7.23 -4.05
N ALA A 128 2.20 6.56 -3.28
CA ALA A 128 2.73 5.23 -3.58
C ALA A 128 1.97 4.15 -2.77
N PRO A 129 1.08 3.33 -3.39
CA PRO A 129 0.53 2.16 -2.72
C PRO A 129 1.56 1.01 -2.69
N ILE A 130 1.63 0.30 -1.56
CA ILE A 130 2.49 -0.88 -1.36
C ILE A 130 1.63 -2.04 -0.85
N ALA A 131 1.73 -3.20 -1.50
CA ALA A 131 1.02 -4.40 -1.09
C ALA A 131 1.98 -5.42 -0.45
N LEU A 132 1.74 -5.77 0.82
CA LEU A 132 2.65 -6.65 1.59
C LEU A 132 2.56 -8.13 1.21
N ASP A 133 1.50 -8.54 0.50
CA ASP A 133 1.28 -9.90 0.01
C ASP A 133 2.02 -10.20 -1.31
N LEU A 134 2.64 -9.20 -1.93
CA LEU A 134 3.46 -9.42 -3.12
C LEU A 134 4.58 -10.41 -2.79
N GLU A 135 4.58 -11.56 -3.45
CA GLU A 135 5.51 -12.67 -3.21
C GLU A 135 6.97 -12.23 -3.13
N ALA A 136 7.45 -11.49 -4.13
CA ALA A 136 8.83 -10.99 -4.15
C ALA A 136 9.15 -10.07 -2.95
N LEU A 137 8.18 -9.27 -2.50
CA LEU A 137 8.36 -8.40 -1.34
C LEU A 137 8.34 -9.22 -0.04
N ALA A 138 7.41 -10.17 0.08
CA ALA A 138 7.34 -11.09 1.20
C ALA A 138 8.65 -11.91 1.32
N ASP A 139 9.17 -12.43 0.22
CA ASP A 139 10.43 -13.19 0.16
C ASP A 139 11.64 -12.37 0.59
N ALA A 140 11.68 -11.08 0.22
CA ALA A 140 12.75 -10.18 0.63
C ALA A 140 12.63 -9.75 2.10
N ARG A 141 11.39 -9.59 2.60
CA ARG A 141 11.08 -9.08 3.94
C ARG A 141 11.20 -10.14 5.05
N GLN A 142 10.62 -11.32 4.85
CA GLN A 142 10.54 -12.35 5.90
C GLN A 142 11.90 -12.75 6.50
N PRO A 143 12.99 -12.91 5.71
CA PRO A 143 14.31 -13.19 6.26
C PRO A 143 14.82 -12.07 7.18
N LEU A 144 14.55 -10.81 6.83
CA LEU A 144 14.95 -9.66 7.64
C LEU A 144 14.19 -9.62 8.96
N GLU A 145 12.87 -9.85 8.93
CA GLU A 145 12.05 -9.91 10.15
C GLU A 145 12.52 -11.03 11.08
N ARG A 146 12.79 -12.23 10.55
CA ARG A 146 13.34 -13.35 11.33
C ARG A 146 14.70 -12.98 11.93
N HIS A 147 15.55 -12.31 11.16
CA HIS A 147 16.86 -11.86 11.64
C HIS A 147 16.74 -10.87 12.80
N PHE A 148 15.93 -9.82 12.66
CA PHE A 148 15.77 -8.80 13.71
C PHE A 148 14.96 -9.29 14.92
N ARG A 149 14.25 -10.43 14.80
CA ARG A 149 13.66 -11.18 15.92
C ARG A 149 14.65 -12.15 16.58
N GLY A 150 15.90 -12.23 16.11
CA GLY A 150 16.92 -13.14 16.65
C GLY A 150 16.76 -14.61 16.24
N LEU A 151 15.87 -14.90 15.30
CA LEU A 151 15.55 -16.27 14.87
C LEU A 151 16.52 -16.81 13.81
N THR A 152 17.28 -15.93 13.15
CA THR A 152 18.22 -16.30 12.10
C THR A 152 19.38 -15.31 12.05
N ARG A 153 20.57 -15.76 11.69
CA ARG A 153 21.71 -14.87 11.38
C ARG A 153 21.87 -14.74 9.88
N LEU A 154 22.08 -13.51 9.41
CA LEU A 154 22.33 -13.21 7.99
C LEU A 154 23.72 -12.58 7.87
N PRO A 155 24.71 -13.27 7.29
CA PRO A 155 26.06 -12.73 7.12
C PRO A 155 26.10 -11.59 6.08
N ASP A 156 25.10 -11.50 5.20
CA ASP A 156 24.94 -10.55 4.10
C ASP A 156 23.82 -9.52 4.38
N ILE A 157 23.56 -9.21 5.66
CA ILE A 157 22.39 -8.41 6.10
C ILE A 157 22.24 -7.08 5.34
N GLU A 158 23.34 -6.36 5.09
CA GLU A 158 23.30 -5.09 4.38
C GLU A 158 22.81 -5.25 2.92
N GLN A 159 23.29 -6.29 2.23
CA GLN A 159 22.88 -6.62 0.87
C GLN A 159 21.40 -7.05 0.83
N ARG A 160 20.94 -7.79 1.85
CA ARG A 160 19.54 -8.19 1.99
C ARG A 160 18.62 -6.99 2.18
N ILE A 161 19.02 -6.01 2.99
CA ILE A 161 18.25 -4.77 3.18
C ILE A 161 18.21 -3.95 1.87
N ARG A 162 19.34 -3.83 1.15
CA ARG A 162 19.37 -3.17 -0.16
C ARG A 162 18.46 -3.87 -1.17
N HIS A 163 18.45 -5.20 -1.18
CA HIS A 163 17.55 -5.98 -2.02
C HIS A 163 16.09 -5.75 -1.65
N PHE A 164 15.75 -5.77 -0.37
CA PHE A 164 14.42 -5.45 0.14
C PHE A 164 13.95 -4.08 -0.37
N PHE A 165 14.75 -3.02 -0.23
CA PHE A 165 14.37 -1.70 -0.75
C PHE A 165 14.26 -1.64 -2.28
N LYS A 166 15.09 -2.38 -3.01
CA LYS A 166 14.97 -2.51 -4.47
C LYS A 166 13.62 -3.12 -4.86
N VAL A 167 13.19 -4.17 -4.16
CA VAL A 167 11.90 -4.81 -4.41
C VAL A 167 10.76 -3.90 -3.98
N LEU A 168 10.85 -3.33 -2.77
CA LEU A 168 9.85 -2.43 -2.19
C LEU A 168 9.57 -1.20 -3.08
N THR A 169 10.60 -0.63 -3.71
CA THR A 169 10.44 0.55 -4.60
C THR A 169 10.05 0.17 -6.03
N SER A 170 10.13 -1.12 -6.38
CA SER A 170 9.60 -1.64 -7.64
C SER A 170 8.08 -1.88 -7.57
N ASP A 171 7.57 -2.17 -6.37
CA ASP A 171 6.16 -2.47 -6.14
C ASP A 171 5.21 -1.30 -6.44
N PRO A 172 5.41 -0.05 -5.98
CA PRO A 172 4.56 1.08 -6.35
C PRO A 172 4.40 1.28 -7.85
N VAL A 173 5.47 1.05 -8.63
CA VAL A 173 5.42 1.13 -10.10
C VAL A 173 4.59 -0.02 -10.65
N ARG A 174 4.84 -1.25 -10.20
CA ARG A 174 4.12 -2.45 -10.63
C ARG A 174 2.65 -2.39 -10.26
N VAL A 175 2.32 -2.02 -9.03
CA VAL A 175 0.95 -1.85 -8.54
C VAL A 175 0.26 -0.75 -9.34
N ARG A 176 0.85 0.43 -9.57
CA ARG A 176 0.24 1.46 -10.44
C ARG A 176 -0.08 0.92 -11.84
N VAL A 177 0.80 0.12 -12.42
CA VAL A 177 0.60 -0.52 -13.73
C VAL A 177 -0.49 -1.58 -13.68
N GLU A 178 -0.44 -2.52 -12.72
CA GLU A 178 -1.44 -3.59 -12.57
C GLU A 178 -2.81 -3.02 -12.22
N VAL A 179 -2.85 -1.98 -11.40
CA VAL A 179 -4.06 -1.25 -11.00
C VAL A 179 -4.65 -0.45 -12.17
N ALA A 180 -3.82 0.22 -12.98
CA ALA A 180 -4.27 0.85 -14.21
C ALA A 180 -4.80 -0.17 -15.23
N ASN A 181 -4.20 -1.36 -15.26
CA ASN A 181 -4.58 -2.45 -16.18
C ASN A 181 -5.73 -3.33 -15.64
N SER A 182 -6.05 -3.27 -14.35
CA SER A 182 -7.17 -4.01 -13.74
C SER A 182 -8.51 -3.30 -13.92
N ILE A 183 -8.51 -2.07 -14.43
CA ILE A 183 -9.73 -1.43 -14.95
C ILE A 183 -10.15 -2.22 -16.19
N PRO A 184 -11.34 -2.84 -16.22
CA PRO A 184 -11.82 -3.44 -17.45
C PRO A 184 -11.87 -2.35 -18.51
N ARG A 185 -11.12 -2.50 -19.61
CA ARG A 185 -11.42 -1.78 -20.85
C ARG A 185 -12.83 -2.21 -21.25
N LYS A 186 -13.86 -1.46 -20.85
CA LYS A 186 -15.15 -1.61 -21.54
C LYS A 186 -14.91 -1.20 -22.99
N SER A 187 -15.16 -2.13 -23.90
CA SER A 187 -15.60 -1.79 -25.25
C SER A 187 -16.69 -0.74 -25.09
N PHE A 188 -16.47 0.44 -25.66
CA PHE A 188 -17.57 1.35 -25.94
C PHE A 188 -18.51 0.61 -26.88
N GLU A 189 -19.59 0.03 -26.34
CA GLU A 189 -20.79 -0.15 -27.15
C GLU A 189 -21.39 1.25 -27.30
N ASP A 190 -21.44 1.71 -28.55
CA ASP A 190 -22.19 2.91 -28.91
C ASP A 190 -23.61 2.81 -28.33
N PRO A 191 -24.17 3.90 -27.78
CA PRO A 191 -25.55 3.87 -27.33
C PRO A 191 -26.46 3.51 -28.53
N PRO A 192 -27.40 2.57 -28.39
CA PRO A 192 -28.43 2.38 -29.39
C PRO A 192 -29.18 3.71 -29.54
N GLN A 193 -29.20 4.21 -30.77
CA GLN A 193 -29.84 5.47 -31.15
C GLN A 193 -31.27 5.55 -30.61
N GLU A 194 -31.62 6.71 -30.06
CA GLU A 194 -32.99 7.11 -29.77
C GLU A 194 -33.88 6.81 -30.98
N GLN A 195 -34.78 5.83 -30.84
CA GLN A 195 -35.93 5.77 -31.71
C GLN A 195 -36.87 6.90 -31.29
N ALA A 196 -36.74 8.00 -32.04
CA ALA A 196 -37.68 9.08 -32.07
C ALA A 196 -39.12 8.53 -32.16
N ARG A 197 -39.94 8.93 -31.18
CA ARG A 197 -41.40 8.93 -31.35
C ARG A 197 -41.76 9.83 -32.53
N SER A 198 -42.43 9.28 -33.54
CA SER A 198 -43.35 9.91 -34.51
C SER A 198 -43.49 8.93 -35.70
N LYS A 199 -44.64 8.41 -36.12
CA LYS A 199 -46.06 8.73 -35.96
C LYS A 199 -46.86 7.43 -36.04
#